data_AF-A0A6P0P1B8-F1
#
_entry.id   AF-A0A6P0P1B8-F1
#
_cell.length_a   1.000
_cell.length_b   1.000
_cell.length_c   1.000
_cell.angle_alpha   90.00
_cell.angle_beta   90.00
_cell.angle_gamma   90.00
#
_symmetry.space_group_name_H-M   'P 1'
#
loop_
_entity.id
_entity.type
_entity.pdbx_description
1 polymer ?
#
loop_
_entity_poly.entity_id
_entity_poly.type
_entity_poly.pdbx_seq_one_letter_code
_entity_poly.pdbx_strand_id
1 'polypeptide(L)'
;MLLRPDNSIVNQSFDPEDHDMIQLAGFGLATWSKGTLSEDYPFIYKGIKPQFDHRNLGSLCERHETNVLLCHIRASGYNSLNYEAVVNENIAILLFF
;
A
#
# COMPACT_ATOMS: atom_id res chain seq x y z
N MET A 1 -0.71 -12.05 2.85
CA MET A 1 -0.54 -11.22 1.64
C MET A 1 0.10 -9.87 1.96
N LEU A 2 -0.49 -9.04 2.85
CA LEU A 2 -0.02 -7.66 3.04
C LEU A 2 1.28 -7.50 3.85
N LEU A 3 1.46 -8.26 4.94
CA LEU A 3 2.57 -8.05 5.88
C LEU A 3 3.43 -9.30 6.15
N ARG A 4 2.80 -10.48 6.20
CA ARG A 4 3.48 -11.71 6.69
C ARG A 4 4.41 -12.41 5.69
N PRO A 5 4.07 -12.53 4.39
CA PRO A 5 4.99 -13.17 3.43
C PRO A 5 6.28 -12.36 3.26
N ASP A 6 7.40 -13.03 3.02
CA ASP A 6 8.68 -12.37 2.79
C ASP A 6 8.61 -11.42 1.58
N ASN A 7 7.91 -11.84 0.52
CA ASN A 7 7.63 -11.03 -0.67
C ASN A 7 6.31 -10.22 -0.55
N SER A 8 5.90 -9.86 0.66
CA SER A 8 4.66 -9.08 0.87
C SER A 8 4.70 -7.74 0.13
N ILE A 9 3.53 -7.18 -0.16
CA ILE A 9 3.43 -5.86 -0.79
C ILE A 9 4.15 -4.78 0.04
N VAL A 10 4.18 -4.93 1.36
CA VAL A 10 4.90 -3.98 2.22
C VAL A 10 6.41 -4.17 2.08
N ASN A 11 6.91 -5.40 2.00
CA ASN A 11 8.34 -5.64 1.79
C ASN A 11 8.80 -5.20 0.40
N GLN A 12 8.01 -5.47 -0.65
CA GLN A 12 8.27 -4.97 -2.00
C GLN A 12 8.34 -3.44 -2.07
N SER A 13 7.78 -2.71 -1.09
CA SER A 13 7.86 -1.26 -1.08
C SER A 13 9.26 -0.70 -0.78
N PHE A 14 10.11 -1.46 -0.09
CA PHE A 14 11.50 -1.07 0.24
C PHE A 14 12.56 -2.07 -0.23
N ASP A 15 12.15 -3.28 -0.60
CA ASP A 15 12.99 -4.36 -1.15
C ASP A 15 12.31 -4.99 -2.38
N PRO A 16 12.15 -4.23 -3.49
CA PRO A 16 11.57 -4.76 -4.72
C PRO A 16 12.51 -5.76 -5.40
N GLU A 17 12.01 -6.97 -5.69
CA GLU A 17 12.80 -8.03 -6.34
C GLU A 17 13.06 -7.76 -7.84
N ASP A 18 12.12 -7.10 -8.53
CA ASP A 18 12.12 -6.95 -10.00
C ASP A 18 12.10 -5.47 -10.47
N HIS A 19 12.42 -4.50 -9.60
CA HIS A 19 12.25 -3.09 -9.94
C HIS A 19 13.24 -2.14 -9.24
N ASP A 20 13.87 -1.22 -9.99
CA ASP A 20 14.94 -0.34 -9.45
C ASP A 20 14.42 0.82 -8.57
N MET A 21 13.14 1.18 -8.67
CA MET A 21 12.54 2.24 -7.84
C MET A 21 11.96 1.72 -6.53
N ILE A 22 12.21 2.47 -5.46
CA ILE A 22 11.66 2.26 -4.12
C ILE A 22 10.23 2.85 -4.06
N GLN A 23 9.29 2.17 -3.41
CA GLN A 23 7.88 2.54 -3.39
C GLN A 23 7.49 3.39 -2.17
N LEU A 24 8.09 4.59 -2.14
CA LEU A 24 7.97 5.56 -1.05
C LEU A 24 6.85 6.59 -1.21
N ALA A 25 6.11 6.59 -2.33
CA ALA A 25 5.18 7.67 -2.68
C ALA A 25 3.73 7.47 -2.18
N GLY A 26 3.50 6.45 -1.35
CA GLY A 26 2.21 6.21 -0.69
C GLY A 26 1.65 4.81 -0.89
N PHE A 27 0.52 4.58 -0.27
CA PHE A 27 -0.15 3.28 -0.19
C PHE A 27 -1.67 3.44 -0.15
N GLY A 28 -2.37 2.49 -0.75
CA GLY A 28 -3.82 2.36 -0.63
C GLY A 28 -4.25 0.90 -0.55
N LEU A 29 -5.31 0.63 0.21
CA LEU A 29 -6.05 -0.62 0.18
C LEU A 29 -7.56 -0.34 0.14
N ALA A 30 -8.28 -1.24 -0.51
CA ALA A 30 -9.73 -1.36 -0.52
C ALA A 30 -10.09 -2.82 -0.19
N THR A 31 -11.06 -3.01 0.72
CA THR A 31 -11.49 -4.34 1.16
C THR A 31 -13.00 -4.47 1.18
N TRP A 32 -13.52 -5.62 0.74
CA TRP A 32 -14.94 -5.97 0.81
C TRP A 32 -15.14 -7.22 1.66
N SER A 33 -16.12 -7.18 2.54
CA SER A 33 -16.44 -8.29 3.44
C SER A 33 -17.90 -8.67 3.28
N LYS A 34 -18.13 -9.95 2.98
CA LYS A 34 -19.45 -10.55 2.80
C LYS A 34 -20.21 -10.58 4.12
N GLY A 35 -21.53 -10.41 4.06
CA GLY A 35 -22.39 -10.44 5.24
C GLY A 35 -22.25 -9.21 6.14
N THR A 36 -21.62 -8.13 5.65
CA THR A 36 -21.60 -6.84 6.33
C THR A 36 -22.69 -5.93 5.78
N LEU A 37 -23.10 -4.92 6.55
CA LEU A 37 -24.10 -3.94 6.11
C LEU A 37 -23.65 -3.14 4.87
N SER A 38 -22.34 -3.09 4.62
CA SER A 38 -21.70 -2.36 3.53
C SER A 38 -21.03 -3.30 2.51
N GLU A 39 -21.57 -4.49 2.28
CA GLU A 39 -20.96 -5.49 1.39
C GLU A 39 -20.70 -4.96 -0.03
N ASP A 40 -21.53 -4.04 -0.53
CA ASP A 40 -21.37 -3.40 -1.85
C ASP A 40 -20.32 -2.28 -1.88
N TYR A 41 -19.85 -1.80 -0.72
CA TYR A 41 -18.94 -0.66 -0.61
C TYR A 41 -17.62 -1.06 0.05
N PRO A 42 -16.47 -0.69 -0.53
CA PRO A 42 -15.19 -1.00 0.08
C PRO A 42 -14.96 -0.19 1.35
N PHE A 43 -14.36 -0.83 2.35
CA PHE A 43 -13.56 -0.11 3.33
C PHE A 43 -12.24 0.33 2.66
N ILE A 44 -11.94 1.63 2.71
CA ILE A 44 -10.76 2.23 2.08
C ILE A 44 -9.80 2.75 3.15
N TYR A 45 -8.53 2.37 3.02
CA TYR A 45 -7.43 2.93 3.81
C TYR A 45 -6.34 3.43 2.88
N LYS A 46 -5.95 4.71 3.03
CA LYS A 46 -4.95 5.37 2.19
C LYS A 46 -3.99 6.21 3.01
N GLY A 47 -2.74 6.28 2.56
CA GLY A 47 -1.71 7.10 3.16
C GLY A 47 -0.73 7.62 2.11
N ILE A 48 -0.27 8.85 2.30
CA ILE A 48 0.76 9.47 1.43
C ILE A 48 2.18 9.00 1.77
N LYS A 49 2.34 8.30 2.90
CA LYS A 49 3.61 7.76 3.38
C LYS A 49 3.71 6.26 3.10
N PRO A 50 4.92 5.73 2.89
CA PRO A 50 5.13 4.30 2.78
C PRO A 50 4.75 3.61 4.10
N GLN A 51 4.30 2.36 3.99
CA GLN A 51 3.66 1.66 5.11
C GLN A 51 4.54 0.61 5.80
N PHE A 52 5.82 0.50 5.41
CA PHE A 52 6.75 -0.47 6.02
C PHE A 52 7.01 -0.23 7.52
N ASP A 53 6.88 1.01 8.00
CA ASP A 53 7.00 1.36 9.43
C ASP A 53 5.65 1.80 10.04
N HIS A 54 4.53 1.51 9.36
CA HIS A 54 3.24 2.07 9.76
C HIS A 54 2.45 1.11 10.66
N ARG A 55 2.65 1.24 11.97
CA ARG A 55 1.99 0.44 13.03
C ARG A 55 0.45 0.35 12.90
N ASN A 56 -0.18 1.36 12.32
CA ASN A 56 -1.63 1.35 12.11
C ASN A 56 -2.06 0.33 11.05
N LEU A 57 -1.24 0.09 9.99
CA LEU A 57 -1.54 -0.93 8.99
C LEU A 57 -1.45 -2.33 9.62
N GLY A 58 -0.43 -2.57 10.45
CA GLY A 58 -0.33 -3.79 11.24
C GLY A 58 -1.56 -4.05 12.11
N SER A 59 -1.95 -3.05 12.90
CA SER A 59 -3.13 -3.15 13.77
C SER A 59 -4.44 -3.36 13.00
N LEU A 60 -4.56 -2.79 11.80
CA LEU A 60 -5.71 -2.99 10.91
C LEU A 60 -5.73 -4.43 10.38
N CYS A 61 -4.60 -4.92 9.86
CA CYS A 61 -4.47 -6.26 9.31
C CYS A 61 -4.70 -7.37 10.35
N GLU A 62 -4.37 -7.14 11.62
CA GLU A 62 -4.61 -8.12 12.69
C GLU A 62 -6.08 -8.29 13.05
N ARG A 63 -6.91 -7.27 12.81
CA ARG A 63 -8.32 -7.24 13.26
C ARG A 63 -9.32 -7.31 12.13
N HIS A 64 -8.85 -7.28 10.88
CA HIS A 64 -9.72 -7.13 9.72
C HIS A 64 -9.58 -8.33 8.78
N GLU A 65 -10.62 -9.15 8.76
CA GLU A 65 -10.78 -10.21 7.77
C GLU A 65 -11.63 -9.71 6.60
N THR A 66 -11.25 -10.11 5.38
CA THR A 66 -11.89 -9.64 4.16
C THR A 66 -11.96 -10.74 3.11
N ASN A 67 -12.99 -10.69 2.27
CA ASN A 67 -13.18 -11.63 1.17
C ASN A 67 -12.46 -11.18 -0.09
N VAL A 68 -12.36 -9.87 -0.31
CA VAL A 68 -11.72 -9.28 -1.49
C VAL A 68 -10.85 -8.12 -1.03
N LEU A 69 -9.60 -8.12 -1.47
CA LEU A 69 -8.62 -7.09 -1.18
C LEU A 69 -7.99 -6.60 -2.48
N LEU A 70 -7.98 -5.28 -2.66
CA LEU A 70 -7.18 -4.61 -3.67
C LEU A 70 -6.23 -3.66 -2.95
N CYS A 71 -4.92 -3.77 -3.21
CA CYS A 71 -3.91 -2.91 -2.61
C CYS A 71 -2.92 -2.42 -3.66
N HIS A 72 -2.35 -1.25 -3.40
CA HIS A 72 -1.37 -0.61 -4.27
C HIS A 72 -0.36 0.19 -3.46
N ILE A 73 0.89 0.18 -3.95
CA ILE A 73 2.02 0.97 -3.46
C ILE A 73 2.52 1.84 -4.59
N ARG A 74 2.78 3.12 -4.29
CA ARG A 74 3.24 4.10 -5.28
C ARG A 74 4.77 4.13 -5.32
N ALA A 75 5.32 3.84 -6.49
CA ALA A 75 6.74 4.02 -6.78
C ALA A 75 7.11 5.51 -6.78
N SER A 76 8.30 5.81 -6.25
CA SER A 76 8.92 7.14 -6.32
C SER A 76 10.33 6.98 -6.86
N GLY A 77 10.79 7.94 -7.67
CA GLY A 77 12.21 7.99 -8.01
C GLY A 77 13.01 8.22 -6.73
N TYR A 78 14.06 7.45 -6.47
CA TYR A 78 14.94 7.69 -5.34
C TYR A 78 16.22 8.36 -5.83
N ASN A 79 16.48 9.57 -5.36
CA ASN A 79 17.76 10.23 -5.62
C ASN A 79 18.75 9.83 -4.53
N SER A 80 19.62 8.87 -4.86
CA SER A 80 20.63 8.34 -3.95
C SER A 80 21.72 9.35 -3.58
N LEU A 81 21.92 10.41 -4.37
CA LEU A 81 22.89 11.47 -4.06
C LEU A 81 22.38 12.41 -2.95
N ASN A 82 21.06 12.66 -2.93
CA ASN A 82 20.43 13.57 -1.99
C ASN A 82 19.65 12.82 -0.88
N TYR A 83 19.56 11.49 -0.96
CA TYR A 83 18.75 10.64 -0.07
C TYR A 83 17.27 11.06 -0.01
N GLU A 84 16.72 11.53 -1.15
CA GLU A 84 15.38 12.09 -1.24
C GLU A 84 14.49 11.29 -2.19
N ALA A 85 13.22 11.12 -1.80
CA ALA A 85 12.18 10.57 -2.66
C ALA A 85 11.63 11.68 -3.58
N VAL A 86 11.73 11.49 -4.89
CA VAL A 86 11.18 12.39 -5.91
C VAL A 86 9.78 11.94 -6.27
N VAL A 87 8.80 12.52 -5.58
CA VAL A 87 7.38 12.24 -5.81
C VAL A 87 6.86 13.15 -6.93
N ASN A 88 6.55 12.57 -8.08
CA ASN A 88 5.87 13.29 -9.16
C ASN A 88 4.35 13.14 -8.95
N GLU A 89 3.61 14.25 -8.95
CA GLU A 89 2.17 14.27 -8.67
C GLU A 89 1.33 13.43 -9.65
N ASN A 90 1.91 13.06 -10.81
CA ASN A 90 1.21 12.44 -11.93
C ASN A 90 1.24 10.90 -12.00
N ILE A 91 1.84 10.19 -11.03
CA ILE A 91 1.93 8.72 -11.09
C ILE A 91 0.82 8.10 -10.23
N ALA A 92 -0.27 7.70 -10.90
CA ALA A 92 -1.40 6.89 -10.42
C ALA A 92 -1.73 7.02 -8.93
N ILE A 93 -2.55 8.03 -8.60
CA ILE A 93 -3.51 7.88 -7.52
C ILE A 93 -4.46 6.76 -7.97
N LEU A 94 -4.84 5.84 -7.07
CA LEU A 94 -6.10 5.11 -7.23
C LEU A 94 -7.22 6.16 -7.29
N LEU A 95 -7.44 6.72 -8.48
CA LEU A 95 -8.63 7.48 -8.88
C LEU A 95 -9.75 6.53 -9.33
N PHE A 96 -9.53 5.22 -9.19
CA PHE A 96 -10.51 4.18 -9.46
C PHE A 96 -11.00 3.55 -8.14
N PHE A 97 -11.53 4.39 -7.25
CA PHE A 97 -12.77 4.17 -6.50
C PHE A 97 -13.41 5.53 -6.19
#